data_AF-A0A2D3WRK1-F1
#
_entry.id   AF-A0A2D3WRK1-F1
#
_cell.length_a   1.000
_cell.length_b   1.000
_cell.length_c   1.000
_cell.angle_alpha   90.00
_cell.angle_beta   90.00
_cell.angle_gamma   90.00
#
_symmetry.space_group_name_H-M   'P 1'
#
loop_
_entity.id
_entity.type
_entity.pdbx_description
1 polymer ?
#
loop_
_entity_poly.entity_id
_entity_poly.type
_entity_poly.pdbx_seq_one_letter_code
_entity_poly.pdbx_strand_id
1 'polypeptide(L)'
;MGLFTKEGENVTTVSSITPIIVRTSNVAKELLQVSLTYKVPVPSLDFHLLGTQTFTKASAEGSGEDWVELTSDEVKDLKADDFLNPKFELKQVHEIEIYSLTEAHPLESMDMSIGGNATLCKIYLTIKAGSVAHYYEKFQEDFLHLINKKKLRANLMIGVFDSMMV
;
A
#
# COMPACT_ATOMS: atom_id res chain seq x y z
N MET A 1 43.50 32.31 -16.45
CA MET A 1 42.15 31.75 -16.30
C MET A 1 42.14 30.39 -16.97
N GLY A 2 42.15 29.32 -16.18
CA GLY A 2 41.96 27.96 -16.66
C GLY A 2 41.01 27.28 -15.70
N LEU A 3 39.75 27.18 -16.10
CA LEU A 3 38.74 26.39 -15.39
C LEU A 3 39.13 24.92 -15.52
N PHE A 4 39.38 24.26 -14.40
CA PHE A 4 39.35 22.81 -14.34
C PHE A 4 38.29 22.38 -13.34
N THR A 5 37.32 21.68 -13.92
CA THR A 5 36.10 21.13 -13.39
C THR A 5 36.37 20.24 -12.20
N LYS A 6 35.75 20.54 -11.06
CA LYS A 6 35.67 19.63 -9.93
C LYS A 6 34.65 18.56 -10.31
N GLU A 7 35.12 17.36 -10.66
CA GLU A 7 34.27 16.16 -10.71
C GLU A 7 33.65 15.97 -9.33
N GLY A 8 32.40 16.40 -9.21
CA GLY A 8 31.54 16.05 -8.10
C GLY A 8 31.12 14.61 -8.28
N GLU A 9 31.93 13.70 -7.74
CA GLU A 9 31.49 12.35 -7.41
C GLU A 9 30.36 12.50 -6.39
N ASN A 10 29.13 12.58 -6.88
CA ASN A 10 27.92 12.56 -6.07
C ASN A 10 27.73 11.12 -5.61
N VAL A 11 28.56 10.70 -4.65
CA VAL A 11 28.32 9.50 -3.86
C VAL A 11 27.01 9.78 -3.13
N THR A 12 25.91 9.35 -3.74
CA THR A 12 24.60 9.34 -3.11
C THR A 12 24.73 8.31 -2.01
N THR A 13 25.13 8.77 -0.82
CA THR A 13 25.13 7.96 0.40
C THR A 13 23.70 7.44 0.54
N VAL A 14 23.50 6.18 0.17
CA VAL A 14 22.21 5.50 0.34
C VAL A 14 22.08 5.35 1.85
N SER A 15 21.41 6.30 2.48
CA SER A 15 21.07 6.24 3.90
C SER A 15 20.07 5.11 4.07
N SER A 16 20.58 3.90 4.25
CA SER A 16 19.79 2.72 4.54
C SER A 16 19.22 2.84 5.95
N ILE A 17 17.90 2.77 6.09
CA ILE A 17 17.24 2.67 7.39
C ILE A 17 17.25 1.22 7.87
N THR A 18 17.36 1.03 9.18
CA THR A 18 17.00 -0.26 9.80
C THR A 18 15.49 -0.49 9.63
N PRO A 19 15.05 -1.72 9.32
CA PRO A 19 13.63 -2.02 9.19
C PRO A 19 12.86 -1.59 10.44
N ILE A 20 11.76 -0.87 10.24
CA ILE A 20 10.88 -0.41 11.33
C ILE A 20 9.48 -0.97 11.13
N ILE A 21 8.90 -1.51 12.21
CA ILE A 21 7.52 -2.00 12.21
C ILE A 21 6.61 -0.88 12.70
N VAL A 22 5.62 -0.53 11.90
CA VAL A 22 4.67 0.54 12.19
C VAL A 22 3.24 0.06 11.95
N ARG A 23 2.34 0.45 12.84
CA ARG A 23 0.90 0.25 12.69
C ARG A 23 0.25 1.55 12.25
N THR A 24 -0.32 1.57 11.05
CA THR A 24 -0.91 2.78 10.48
C THR A 24 -2.18 2.49 9.70
N SER A 25 -3.12 3.45 9.72
CA SER A 25 -4.29 3.42 8.82
C SER A 25 -3.99 4.03 7.46
N ASN A 26 -2.87 4.76 7.32
CA ASN A 26 -2.49 5.40 6.07
C ASN A 26 -1.00 5.21 5.81
N VAL A 27 -0.70 4.19 5.00
CA VAL A 27 0.66 3.80 4.63
C VAL A 27 1.41 4.93 3.91
N ALA A 28 0.73 5.68 3.04
CA ALA A 28 1.36 6.77 2.28
C ALA A 28 1.84 7.91 3.18
N LYS A 29 1.03 8.31 4.17
CA LYS A 29 1.42 9.33 5.16
C LYS A 29 2.58 8.87 6.02
N GLU A 30 2.57 7.60 6.43
CA GLU A 30 3.64 7.04 7.26
C GLU A 30 4.98 7.00 6.50
N LEU A 31 4.96 6.57 5.24
CA LEU A 31 6.16 6.58 4.38
C LEU A 31 6.72 7.99 4.21
N LEU A 32 5.86 9.01 4.08
CA LEU A 32 6.28 10.41 4.04
C LEU A 32 6.90 10.86 5.36
N GLN A 33 6.30 10.48 6.49
CA GLN A 33 6.83 10.82 7.81
C GLN A 33 8.21 10.19 8.05
N VAL A 34 8.36 8.90 7.73
CA VAL A 34 9.64 8.18 7.82
C VAL A 34 10.68 8.81 6.89
N SER A 35 10.30 9.15 5.66
CA SER A 35 11.16 9.87 4.71
C SER A 35 11.67 11.19 5.30
N LEU A 36 10.81 11.98 5.95
CA LEU A 36 11.19 13.24 6.60
C LEU A 36 12.08 13.04 7.83
N THR A 37 11.77 12.04 8.67
CA THR A 37 12.52 11.73 9.90
C THR A 37 13.94 11.26 9.58
N TYR A 38 14.08 10.34 8.63
CA TYR A 38 15.38 9.73 8.28
C TYR A 38 16.08 10.43 7.12
N LYS A 39 15.46 11.46 6.50
CA LYS A 39 15.96 12.20 5.33
C LYS A 39 16.30 11.28 4.15
N VAL A 40 15.45 10.28 3.93
CA VAL A 40 15.58 9.31 2.83
C VAL A 40 14.50 9.58 1.80
N PRO A 41 14.77 9.53 0.49
CA PRO A 41 13.71 9.69 -0.52
C PRO A 41 12.59 8.64 -0.36
N VAL A 42 11.34 9.06 -0.50
CA VAL A 42 10.19 8.14 -0.58
C VAL A 42 10.37 7.01 -1.59
N PRO A 43 10.90 7.22 -2.83
CA PRO A 43 11.06 6.13 -3.79
C PRO A 43 12.12 5.09 -3.40
N SER A 44 13.05 5.41 -2.49
CA SER A 44 14.01 4.44 -1.97
C SER A 44 13.50 3.69 -0.74
N LEU A 45 12.26 3.94 -0.31
CA LEU A 45 11.60 3.21 0.76
C LEU A 45 10.58 2.24 0.15
N ASP A 46 10.64 0.99 0.57
CA ASP A 46 9.56 0.03 0.35
C ASP A 46 9.04 -0.46 1.70
N PHE A 47 7.91 -1.15 1.67
CA PHE A 47 7.33 -1.73 2.86
C PHE A 47 6.84 -3.14 2.60
N HIS A 48 6.90 -3.98 3.62
CA HIS A 48 6.28 -5.28 3.64
C HIS A 48 4.99 -5.20 4.45
N LEU A 49 3.92 -5.81 3.96
CA LEU A 49 2.66 -5.90 4.69
C LEU A 49 2.69 -7.14 5.56
N LEU A 50 2.74 -6.96 6.88
CA LEU A 50 2.74 -8.06 7.86
C LEU A 50 1.31 -8.50 8.20
N GLY A 51 0.39 -7.54 8.33
CA GLY A 51 -0.98 -7.82 8.72
C GLY A 51 -1.93 -6.67 8.43
N THR A 52 -3.22 -6.99 8.32
CA THR A 52 -4.28 -5.99 8.18
C THR A 52 -5.42 -6.34 9.11
N GLN A 53 -5.81 -5.38 9.94
CA GLN A 53 -6.97 -5.45 10.81
C GLN A 53 -8.05 -4.54 10.24
N THR A 54 -9.27 -5.07 10.12
CA THR A 54 -10.42 -4.31 9.62
C THR A 54 -11.38 -4.11 10.77
N PHE A 55 -11.82 -2.89 10.97
CA PHE A 55 -12.77 -2.50 12.01
C PHE A 55 -14.02 -1.93 11.38
N THR A 56 -15.18 -2.28 11.92
CA THR A 56 -16.46 -1.67 11.57
C THR A 56 -17.03 -0.92 12.75
N LYS A 57 -17.78 0.13 12.43
CA LYS A 57 -18.69 0.78 13.37
C LYS A 57 -20.06 0.76 12.72
N ALA A 58 -20.99 0.04 13.33
CA ALA A 58 -22.41 0.10 12.98
C ALA A 58 -23.15 0.64 14.20
N SER A 59 -23.59 1.91 14.12
CA SER A 59 -24.44 2.47 15.17
C SER A 59 -25.84 1.89 15.03
N ALA A 60 -26.04 0.69 15.59
CA ALA A 60 -27.36 0.23 15.97
C ALA A 60 -27.85 1.09 17.15
N GLU A 61 -29.08 1.57 17.07
CA GLU A 61 -29.69 2.40 18.12
C GLU A 61 -29.60 1.69 19.48
N GLY A 62 -28.71 2.18 20.35
CA GLY A 62 -28.63 1.75 21.76
C GLY A 62 -27.41 0.91 22.16
N SER A 63 -26.52 0.53 21.23
CA SER A 63 -25.25 -0.16 21.56
C SER A 63 -24.04 0.71 21.23
N GLY A 64 -23.07 0.76 22.14
CA GLY A 64 -21.97 1.72 22.20
C GLY A 64 -21.20 1.93 20.90
N GLU A 65 -20.59 3.11 20.78
CA GLU A 65 -19.77 3.60 19.66
C GLU A 65 -18.43 2.87 19.49
N ASP A 66 -18.35 1.59 19.87
CA ASP A 66 -17.09 0.88 19.92
C ASP A 66 -16.79 0.22 18.56
N TRP A 67 -15.56 0.42 18.08
CA TRP A 67 -15.06 -0.21 16.87
C TRP A 67 -14.96 -1.72 17.08
N VAL A 68 -15.63 -2.50 16.23
CA VAL A 68 -15.60 -3.96 16.28
C VAL A 68 -14.61 -4.46 15.23
N GLU A 69 -13.61 -5.24 15.65
CA GLU A 69 -12.68 -5.91 14.73
C GLU A 69 -13.41 -7.02 14.00
N LEU A 70 -13.35 -7.00 12.66
CA LEU A 70 -13.86 -8.06 11.81
C LEU A 70 -12.76 -9.09 11.53
N THR A 71 -13.15 -10.35 11.59
CA THR A 71 -12.34 -11.46 11.10
C THR A 71 -12.28 -11.47 9.57
N SER A 72 -11.29 -12.15 8.98
CA SER A 72 -11.10 -12.20 7.52
C SER A 72 -12.28 -12.82 6.76
N ASP A 73 -13.11 -13.63 7.43
CA ASP A 73 -14.31 -14.22 6.82
C ASP A 73 -15.48 -13.23 6.85
N GLU A 74 -15.65 -12.48 7.94
CA GLU A 74 -16.67 -11.42 8.03
C GLU A 74 -16.41 -10.27 7.03
N VAL A 75 -15.13 -9.95 6.75
CA VAL A 75 -14.77 -8.95 5.72
C VAL A 75 -15.20 -9.41 4.32
N LYS A 76 -15.17 -10.71 4.04
CA LYS A 76 -15.61 -11.27 2.75
C LYS A 76 -17.13 -11.32 2.63
N ASP A 77 -17.82 -11.46 3.77
CA ASP A 77 -19.27 -11.52 3.85
C ASP A 77 -19.94 -10.12 3.81
N LEU A 78 -19.16 -9.04 3.88
CA LEU A 78 -19.67 -7.67 3.71
C LEU A 78 -20.34 -7.50 2.34
N LYS A 79 -21.63 -7.16 2.34
CA LYS A 79 -22.40 -6.95 1.11
C LYS A 79 -22.50 -5.48 0.78
N ALA A 80 -22.72 -5.17 -0.50
CA ALA A 80 -22.96 -3.80 -0.97
C ALA A 80 -24.13 -3.13 -0.22
N ASP A 81 -25.10 -3.93 0.25
CA ASP A 81 -26.25 -3.45 1.02
C ASP A 81 -25.88 -2.88 2.39
N ASP A 82 -24.81 -3.38 3.03
CA ASP A 82 -24.35 -2.89 4.34
C ASP A 82 -23.79 -1.47 4.24
N PHE A 83 -23.19 -1.13 3.10
CA PHE A 83 -22.65 0.20 2.80
C PHE A 83 -23.72 1.22 2.40
N LEU A 84 -24.97 0.80 2.18
CA LEU A 84 -26.10 1.72 2.00
C LEU A 84 -26.50 2.39 3.32
N ASN A 85 -26.06 1.85 4.47
CA ASN A 85 -26.32 2.44 5.76
C ASN A 85 -25.38 3.64 6.01
N PRO A 86 -25.91 4.87 6.17
CA PRO A 86 -25.08 6.06 6.39
C PRO A 86 -24.36 6.09 7.75
N LYS A 87 -24.66 5.14 8.64
CA LYS A 87 -24.02 4.96 9.95
C LYS A 87 -22.95 3.87 9.95
N PHE A 88 -22.71 3.23 8.80
CA PHE A 88 -21.69 2.19 8.66
C PHE A 88 -20.35 2.84 8.31
N GLU A 89 -19.39 2.73 9.22
CA GLU A 89 -18.02 3.17 8.98
C GLU A 89 -17.08 1.97 8.96
N LEU A 90 -16.13 1.98 8.02
CA LEU A 90 -15.12 0.95 7.87
C LEU A 90 -13.74 1.59 8.01
N LYS A 91 -12.88 0.99 8.83
CA LYS A 91 -11.51 1.44 9.05
C LYS A 91 -10.56 0.26 8.96
N GLN A 92 -9.49 0.41 8.19
CA GLN A 92 -8.41 -0.57 8.16
C GLN A 92 -7.16 -0.01 8.84
N VAL A 93 -6.49 -0.87 9.60
CA VAL A 93 -5.19 -0.61 10.19
C VAL A 93 -4.23 -1.67 9.68
N HIS A 94 -3.14 -1.23 9.09
CA HIS A 94 -2.13 -2.07 8.49
C HIS A 94 -0.88 -2.06 9.37
N GLU A 95 -0.37 -3.25 9.63
CA GLU A 95 0.95 -3.44 10.21
C GLU A 95 1.94 -3.64 9.08
N ILE A 96 2.83 -2.66 8.93
CA ILE A 96 3.81 -2.61 7.85
C ILE A 96 5.22 -2.57 8.42
N GLU A 97 6.13 -3.23 7.75
CA GLU A 97 7.57 -3.12 7.99
C GLU A 97 8.17 -2.27 6.89
N ILE A 98 8.72 -1.09 7.22
CA ILE A 98 9.32 -0.17 6.24
C ILE A 98 10.83 -0.44 6.19
N TYR A 99 11.35 -0.65 4.98
CA TYR A 99 12.77 -0.93 4.73
C TYR A 99 13.29 -0.11 3.53
N SER A 100 14.62 -0.02 3.40
CA SER A 100 15.25 0.62 2.23
C SER A 100 15.34 -0.36 1.07
N LEU A 101 15.05 0.13 -0.14
CA LEU A 101 15.15 -0.64 -1.38
C LEU A 101 16.63 -0.88 -1.71
N THR A 102 17.15 -2.03 -1.27
CA THR A 102 18.56 -2.41 -1.49
C THR A 102 18.75 -3.27 -2.74
N GLU A 103 17.70 -3.98 -3.17
CA GLU A 103 17.73 -4.89 -4.31
C GLU A 103 16.57 -4.60 -5.28
N ALA A 104 16.88 -4.68 -6.58
CA ALA A 104 15.90 -4.53 -7.64
C ALA A 104 15.00 -5.77 -7.69
N HIS A 105 13.68 -5.58 -7.54
CA HIS A 105 12.75 -6.71 -7.59
C HIS A 105 12.60 -7.20 -9.04
N PRO A 106 12.46 -8.52 -9.30
CA PRO A 106 12.18 -9.05 -10.64
C PRO A 106 10.93 -8.49 -11.35
N LEU A 107 10.10 -7.73 -10.63
CA LEU A 107 8.86 -7.11 -11.10
C LEU A 107 9.01 -5.59 -11.30
N GLU A 108 10.20 -5.03 -11.08
CA GLU A 108 10.47 -3.60 -11.22
C GLU A 108 10.43 -3.15 -12.70
N SER A 109 10.65 -4.09 -13.63
CA SER A 109 10.45 -3.90 -15.07
C SER A 109 8.97 -3.78 -15.47
N MET A 110 8.03 -4.05 -14.56
CA MET A 110 6.59 -3.87 -14.81
C MET A 110 6.09 -2.55 -14.28
N ASP A 111 5.87 -1.63 -15.22
CA ASP A 111 5.50 -0.26 -14.91
C ASP A 111 3.98 -0.17 -14.79
N MET A 112 3.48 -0.44 -13.58
CA MET A 112 2.05 -0.48 -13.25
C MET A 112 1.58 0.78 -12.53
N SER A 113 0.36 1.23 -12.81
CA SER A 113 -0.27 2.35 -12.11
C SER A 113 -1.69 1.99 -11.70
N ILE A 114 -2.08 2.36 -10.47
CA ILE A 114 -3.46 2.24 -9.99
C ILE A 114 -4.12 3.62 -10.07
N GLY A 115 -5.29 3.69 -10.68
CA GLY A 115 -6.09 4.91 -10.79
C GLY A 115 -7.56 4.63 -10.54
N GLY A 116 -8.22 5.52 -9.81
CA GLY A 116 -9.66 5.48 -9.58
C GLY A 116 -10.42 6.48 -10.47
N ASN A 117 -11.73 6.26 -10.65
CA ASN A 117 -12.61 7.31 -11.16
C ASN A 117 -12.84 8.40 -10.09
N ALA A 118 -13.43 9.54 -10.47
CA ALA A 118 -13.62 10.68 -9.56
C ALA A 118 -14.40 10.36 -8.27
N THR A 119 -15.27 9.34 -8.30
CA THR A 119 -16.04 8.88 -7.12
C THR A 119 -15.37 7.75 -6.35
N LEU A 120 -14.18 7.30 -6.77
CA LEU A 120 -13.44 6.16 -6.20
C LEU A 120 -14.23 4.84 -6.11
N CYS A 121 -15.33 4.71 -6.86
CA CYS A 121 -16.13 3.49 -6.91
C CYS A 121 -15.60 2.45 -7.90
N LYS A 122 -14.70 2.85 -8.80
CA LYS A 122 -14.04 1.97 -9.76
C LYS A 122 -12.54 2.21 -9.73
N ILE A 123 -11.78 1.14 -9.53
CA ILE A 123 -10.32 1.16 -9.46
C ILE A 123 -9.80 0.37 -10.67
N TYR A 124 -8.91 0.99 -11.43
CA TYR A 124 -8.27 0.39 -12.60
C TYR A 124 -6.78 0.19 -12.31
N LEU A 125 -6.27 -1.00 -12.64
CA LEU A 125 -4.83 -1.27 -12.71
C LEU A 125 -4.42 -1.19 -14.17
N THR A 126 -3.55 -0.24 -14.50
CA THR A 126 -3.01 -0.06 -15.85
C THR A 126 -1.56 -0.52 -15.88
N ILE A 127 -1.22 -1.37 -16.85
CA ILE A 127 0.15 -1.82 -17.12
C ILE A 127 0.64 -1.08 -18.37
N LYS A 128 1.74 -0.33 -18.28
CA LYS A 128 2.24 0.43 -19.43
C LYS A 128 2.86 -0.50 -20.49
N ALA A 129 2.70 -0.12 -21.75
CA ALA A 129 3.36 -0.77 -22.88
C ALA A 129 4.89 -0.73 -22.72
N GLY A 130 5.56 -1.86 -22.96
CA GLY A 130 7.00 -2.03 -22.72
C GLY A 130 7.34 -2.72 -21.40
N SER A 131 6.33 -3.00 -20.56
CA SER A 131 6.51 -3.82 -19.36
C SER A 131 6.85 -5.27 -19.74
N VAL A 132 7.92 -5.82 -19.15
CA VAL A 132 8.34 -7.21 -19.36
C VAL A 132 8.20 -7.97 -18.05
N ALA A 133 7.43 -9.06 -18.06
CA ALA A 133 7.26 -9.96 -16.93
C ALA A 133 8.09 -11.23 -17.19
N HIS A 134 9.01 -11.54 -16.28
CA HIS A 134 9.67 -12.84 -16.27
C HIS A 134 8.87 -13.77 -15.35
N TYR A 135 8.41 -14.90 -15.87
CA TYR A 135 7.69 -15.89 -15.08
C TYR A 135 8.66 -16.69 -14.22
N TYR A 136 8.28 -16.89 -12.96
CA TYR A 136 8.95 -17.74 -11.98
C TYR A 136 7.91 -18.35 -11.04
N GLU A 137 8.29 -19.35 -10.25
CA GLU A 137 7.34 -20.17 -9.47
C GLU A 137 6.49 -19.35 -8.48
N LYS A 138 7.05 -18.27 -7.89
CA LYS A 138 6.36 -17.39 -6.93
C LYS A 138 5.77 -16.12 -7.56
N PHE A 139 5.76 -16.03 -8.89
CA PHE A 139 5.33 -14.82 -9.60
C PHE A 139 3.92 -14.38 -9.19
N GLN A 140 2.98 -15.31 -9.06
CA GLN A 140 1.59 -15.00 -8.72
C GLN A 140 1.46 -14.34 -7.34
N GLU A 141 2.15 -14.88 -6.33
CA GLU A 141 2.11 -14.39 -4.96
C GLU A 141 2.74 -12.99 -4.89
N ASP A 142 3.91 -12.83 -5.49
CA ASP A 142 4.63 -11.56 -5.50
C ASP A 142 3.88 -10.49 -6.31
N PHE A 143 3.21 -10.87 -7.39
CA PHE A 143 2.41 -9.97 -8.20
C PHE A 143 1.17 -9.49 -7.44
N LEU A 144 0.46 -10.37 -6.74
CA LEU A 144 -0.64 -9.99 -5.85
C LEU A 144 -0.16 -9.08 -4.71
N HIS A 145 1.01 -9.39 -4.13
CA HIS A 145 1.61 -8.57 -3.10
C HIS A 145 1.95 -7.17 -3.62
N LEU A 146 2.48 -7.06 -4.84
CA LEU A 146 2.80 -5.79 -5.49
C LEU A 146 1.53 -4.97 -5.78
N ILE A 147 0.46 -5.60 -6.25
CA ILE A 147 -0.85 -4.93 -6.41
C ILE A 147 -1.34 -4.39 -5.07
N ASN A 148 -1.29 -5.20 -4.01
CA ASN A 148 -1.72 -4.79 -2.68
C ASN A 148 -0.87 -3.63 -2.13
N LYS A 149 0.46 -3.66 -2.32
CA LYS A 149 1.33 -2.52 -1.98
C LYS A 149 0.90 -1.25 -2.71
N LYS A 150 0.61 -1.33 -4.01
CA LYS A 150 0.13 -0.17 -4.78
C LYS A 150 -1.25 0.31 -4.31
N LYS A 151 -2.17 -0.60 -3.95
CA LYS A 151 -3.48 -0.26 -3.36
C LYS A 151 -3.26 0.54 -2.06
N LEU A 152 -2.40 0.05 -1.17
CA LEU A 152 -2.10 0.70 0.12
C LEU A 152 -1.42 2.08 -0.05
N ARG A 153 -0.51 2.23 -1.02
CA ARG A 153 0.07 3.54 -1.37
C ARG A 153 -0.98 4.53 -1.90
N ALA A 154 -2.01 4.04 -2.58
CA ALA A 154 -3.14 4.85 -3.03
C ALA A 154 -4.22 5.06 -1.94
N ASN A 155 -3.98 4.60 -0.70
CA ASN A 155 -4.95 4.64 0.40
C ASN A 155 -6.26 3.90 0.06
N LEU A 156 -6.12 2.78 -0.66
CA LEU A 156 -7.22 1.89 -1.01
C LEU A 156 -7.25 0.70 -0.06
N MET A 157 -8.46 0.27 0.29
CA MET A 157 -8.67 -0.89 1.15
C MET A 157 -8.34 -2.18 0.40
N ILE A 158 -7.84 -3.17 1.14
CA ILE A 158 -7.45 -4.49 0.63
C ILE A 158 -8.36 -5.56 1.23
N GLY A 159 -8.70 -6.59 0.43
CA GLY A 159 -9.55 -7.71 0.86
C GLY A 159 -11.04 -7.38 0.98
N VAL A 160 -11.45 -6.12 0.77
CA VAL A 160 -12.85 -5.70 0.77
C VAL A 160 -13.38 -5.80 -0.67
N PHE A 161 -14.44 -6.61 -0.88
CA PHE A 161 -15.04 -6.88 -2.20
C PHE A 161 -14.16 -7.60 -3.24
N ASP A 162 -12.99 -8.13 -2.89
CA ASP A 162 -12.17 -8.90 -3.85
C ASP A 162 -12.91 -10.17 -4.36
N SER A 163 -13.89 -10.69 -3.60
CA SER A 163 -14.75 -11.83 -3.96
C SER A 163 -15.83 -11.51 -5.00
N MET A 164 -16.15 -10.24 -5.25
CA MET A 164 -17.16 -9.84 -6.25
C MET A 164 -16.60 -9.79 -7.68
N MET A 165 -15.31 -10.10 -7.87
CA MET A 165 -14.65 -10.19 -9.19
C MET A 165 -14.54 -11.62 -9.73
N VAL A 166 -15.45 -12.53 -9.34
CA VAL A 166 -15.59 -13.86 -9.93
C VAL A 166 -16.54 -13.82 -11.12
#